data_AF-A0A4R9JUB0-F1
#
_entry.id   AF-A0A4R9JUB0-F1
#
_cell.length_a   1.000
_cell.length_b   1.000
_cell.length_c   1.000
_cell.angle_alpha   90.00
_cell.angle_beta   90.00
_cell.angle_gamma   90.00
#
_symmetry.space_group_name_H-M   'P 1'
#
loop_
_entity.id
_entity.type
_entity.pdbx_description
1 polymer ?
#
loop_
_entity_poly.entity_id
_entity_poly.type
_entity_poly.pdbx_seq_one_letter_code
_entity_poly.pdbx_strand_id
1 'polypeptide(L)'
;MSNHTPFGIELLDGVSGDELFSQNLGLTYRDFLVLPGYIDFNPSDVELDTKLSKNITLKRPLMSSPMDTVTESDMAIAQALMGGIGIIHYNNSLEDQVELVKKVKRYENGFIKDPILLSPEHTIFDLDDIKEKHGFSGIPITEDGTQNTKLVGMVTNRDVDFEPNRETKLGKVMTKDLITAEVGISLREANDILRTSKKGKLPIIDKQGKLVALICRSDLKKNKEFPQASKDDSKKLRVGAALSTLPESRERIAALSAIGVDVITIDSAQGNSSYQIEMIQFIKKNFPNVDVIAGNVVTQGQAANLIAAGADGLRIGMGPGSICITQDTMAVGRAQATAVFKTAQYATKHNVPVIADGGISNIGDIANALAIGASMCMMGSMFAGTKEAPGEYFYENGIRLKRYRGMASLEAMNKGGDKRYFSESQKIKVAQGVSGYVVDKGSVLNLIPYLIQGLRQSFQDMGYKNIADLHNALRLGKLRFERRTESAQAQGSVHGLYSYTKPSMRVE
;
A
#
# COMPACT_ATOMS: atom_id res chain seq x y z
N MET A 1 18.91 -17.07 14.52
CA MET A 1 19.44 -18.13 15.40
C MET A 1 18.44 -18.36 16.56
N SER A 2 17.21 -18.81 16.32
CA SER A 2 16.11 -18.76 17.32
C SER A 2 15.91 -20.02 18.18
N ASN A 3 16.59 -21.12 17.88
CA ASN A 3 16.45 -22.40 18.61
C ASN A 3 17.71 -22.78 19.38
N HIS A 4 18.65 -21.85 19.49
CA HIS A 4 19.78 -22.02 20.38
C HIS A 4 19.30 -21.72 21.78
N THR A 5 19.33 -22.74 22.64
CA THR A 5 19.32 -22.49 24.07
C THR A 5 20.60 -21.73 24.44
N PRO A 6 20.59 -20.88 25.49
CA PRO A 6 21.80 -20.20 25.96
C PRO A 6 22.92 -21.16 26.40
N PHE A 7 22.62 -22.47 26.43
CA PHE A 7 23.52 -23.55 26.81
C PHE A 7 23.96 -24.43 25.62
N GLY A 8 23.65 -24.05 24.38
CA GLY A 8 24.12 -24.75 23.16
C GLY A 8 23.41 -26.08 22.87
N ILE A 9 22.33 -26.41 23.58
CA ILE A 9 21.47 -27.56 23.30
C ILE A 9 20.49 -27.19 22.19
N GLU A 10 20.46 -27.97 21.10
CA GLU A 10 19.54 -27.79 19.98
C GLU A 10 18.60 -29.02 19.90
N LEU A 11 17.43 -28.90 20.51
CA LEU A 11 16.34 -29.88 20.40
C LEU A 11 15.19 -29.23 19.63
N LEU A 12 14.70 -29.90 18.59
CA LEU A 12 13.61 -29.41 17.74
C LEU A 12 12.39 -30.31 17.93
N ASP A 13 11.32 -29.74 18.50
CA ASP A 13 9.99 -30.36 18.56
C ASP A 13 9.07 -29.78 17.47
N GLY A 14 7.92 -30.40 17.26
CA GLY A 14 6.97 -30.05 16.19
C GLY A 14 7.47 -30.45 14.81
N VAL A 15 6.89 -29.84 13.76
CA VAL A 15 7.21 -30.14 12.35
C VAL A 15 7.82 -28.94 11.62
N SER A 16 8.69 -29.18 10.66
CA SER A 16 9.19 -28.15 9.74
C SER A 16 8.10 -27.71 8.76
N GLY A 17 8.33 -26.60 8.06
CA GLY A 17 7.43 -26.18 6.97
C GLY A 17 7.30 -27.24 5.87
N ASP A 18 8.40 -27.88 5.46
CA ASP A 18 8.35 -28.93 4.45
C ASP A 18 7.54 -30.15 4.93
N GLU A 19 7.73 -30.59 6.18
CA GLU A 19 6.93 -31.68 6.78
C GLU A 19 5.45 -31.30 6.83
N LEU A 20 5.11 -30.12 7.37
CA LEU A 20 3.73 -29.63 7.51
C LEU A 20 2.99 -29.57 6.17
N PHE A 21 3.65 -29.05 5.13
CA PHE A 21 3.06 -28.85 3.80
C PHE A 21 3.38 -30.00 2.81
N SER A 22 3.93 -31.13 3.27
CA SER A 22 4.15 -32.33 2.44
C SER A 22 2.98 -33.31 2.48
N GLN A 23 2.22 -33.31 3.58
CA GLN A 23 1.00 -34.10 3.70
C GLN A 23 0.02 -33.57 2.65
N ASN A 24 -0.58 -34.43 1.81
CA ASN A 24 -1.44 -34.10 0.67
C ASN A 24 -2.77 -33.39 1.05
N LEU A 25 -2.71 -32.39 1.92
CA LEU A 25 -3.79 -31.65 2.53
C LEU A 25 -3.60 -30.16 2.23
N GLY A 26 -4.70 -29.48 1.89
CA GLY A 26 -4.73 -28.03 1.82
C GLY A 26 -4.87 -27.44 3.23
N LEU A 27 -4.00 -26.51 3.58
CA LEU A 27 -4.01 -25.81 4.87
C LEU A 27 -4.27 -24.31 4.66
N THR A 28 -5.02 -23.74 5.58
CA THR A 28 -5.27 -22.31 5.76
C THR A 28 -4.47 -21.79 6.95
N TYR A 29 -4.52 -20.49 7.23
CA TYR A 29 -3.80 -19.89 8.36
C TYR A 29 -4.28 -20.36 9.74
N ARG A 30 -5.48 -20.94 9.83
CA ARG A 30 -6.04 -21.43 11.10
C ARG A 30 -5.65 -22.85 11.44
N ASP A 31 -5.17 -23.60 10.44
CA ASP A 31 -4.90 -25.04 10.58
C ASP A 31 -3.55 -25.33 11.23
N PHE A 32 -2.74 -24.31 11.53
CA PHE A 32 -1.44 -24.48 12.16
C PHE A 32 -1.04 -23.28 13.04
N LEU A 33 -0.01 -23.47 13.85
CA LEU A 33 0.69 -22.43 14.61
C LEU A 33 2.18 -22.50 14.34
N VAL A 34 2.87 -21.40 14.57
CA VAL A 34 4.31 -21.36 14.74
C VAL A 34 4.62 -21.65 16.20
N LEU A 35 5.57 -22.54 16.47
CA LEU A 35 6.02 -22.81 17.84
C LEU A 35 6.91 -21.67 18.35
N PRO A 36 6.86 -21.36 19.66
CA PRO A 36 7.67 -20.30 20.24
C PRO A 36 9.17 -20.66 20.21
N GLY A 37 10.01 -19.61 20.19
CA GLY A 37 11.47 -19.72 20.18
C GLY A 37 12.13 -19.19 21.44
N TYR A 38 13.46 -19.08 21.41
CA TYR A 38 14.23 -18.41 22.46
C TYR A 38 14.21 -16.88 22.29
N ILE A 39 14.05 -16.15 23.40
CA ILE A 39 13.91 -14.69 23.42
C ILE A 39 15.05 -14.06 24.23
N ASP A 40 15.83 -13.20 23.59
CA ASP A 40 16.91 -12.41 24.21
C ASP A 40 16.82 -10.90 23.90
N PHE A 41 15.65 -10.43 23.47
CA PHE A 41 15.41 -9.09 22.97
C PHE A 41 14.00 -8.59 23.24
N ASN A 42 13.77 -7.28 23.09
CA ASN A 42 12.45 -6.66 23.29
C ASN A 42 11.67 -6.58 21.98
N PRO A 43 10.32 -6.47 22.01
CA PRO A 43 9.53 -6.26 20.79
C PRO A 43 9.95 -5.01 20.00
N SER A 44 10.46 -3.98 20.68
CA SER A 44 10.96 -2.75 20.06
C SER A 44 12.12 -2.99 19.09
N ASP A 45 12.89 -4.06 19.33
CA ASP A 45 14.09 -4.40 18.58
C ASP A 45 13.75 -5.18 17.29
N VAL A 46 12.47 -5.52 17.08
CA VAL A 46 11.99 -6.20 15.89
C VAL A 46 11.82 -5.21 14.73
N GLU A 47 12.56 -5.49 13.66
CA GLU A 47 12.52 -4.81 12.37
C GLU A 47 11.62 -5.59 11.40
N LEU A 48 10.72 -4.87 10.72
CA LEU A 48 9.72 -5.47 9.83
C LEU A 48 9.92 -5.03 8.37
N ASP A 49 11.12 -4.55 8.06
CA ASP A 49 11.55 -4.22 6.71
C ASP A 49 11.40 -5.45 5.80
N THR A 50 10.84 -5.24 4.62
CA THR A 50 10.52 -6.34 3.70
C THR A 50 10.50 -5.91 2.24
N LYS A 51 10.60 -6.88 1.34
CA LYS A 51 10.57 -6.65 -0.11
C LYS A 51 9.14 -6.72 -0.63
N LEU A 52 8.71 -5.66 -1.32
CA LEU A 52 7.50 -5.67 -2.14
C LEU A 52 7.74 -6.34 -3.49
N SER A 53 8.90 -6.07 -4.07
CA SER A 53 9.38 -6.54 -5.36
C SER A 53 10.90 -6.74 -5.28
N LYS A 54 11.54 -7.12 -6.39
CA LYS A 54 13.01 -7.22 -6.47
C LYS A 54 13.72 -5.93 -6.05
N ASN A 55 13.18 -4.77 -6.45
CA ASN A 55 13.86 -3.48 -6.31
C ASN A 55 13.25 -2.58 -5.23
N ILE A 56 12.05 -2.88 -4.74
CA ILE A 56 11.36 -2.05 -3.74
C ILE A 56 11.31 -2.74 -2.38
N THR A 57 11.91 -2.08 -1.39
CA THR A 57 11.84 -2.46 0.03
C THR A 57 10.95 -1.45 0.78
N LEU A 58 10.08 -1.94 1.64
CA LEU A 58 9.17 -1.17 2.48
C LEU A 58 9.46 -1.43 3.95
N LYS A 59 9.00 -0.52 4.82
CA LYS A 59 9.22 -0.62 6.27
C LYS A 59 8.26 -1.57 6.97
N ARG A 60 7.11 -1.84 6.37
CA ARG A 60 6.04 -2.66 6.94
C ARG A 60 5.49 -3.64 5.89
N PRO A 61 5.18 -4.89 6.28
CA PRO A 61 4.68 -5.93 5.39
C PRO A 61 3.18 -5.81 5.10
N LEU A 62 2.64 -4.60 5.03
CA LEU A 62 1.21 -4.34 4.88
C LEU A 62 0.91 -3.63 3.56
N MET A 63 -0.13 -4.13 2.88
CA MET A 63 -0.52 -3.66 1.56
C MET A 63 -2.05 -3.59 1.44
N SER A 64 -2.59 -2.49 0.95
CA SER A 64 -4.05 -2.37 0.72
C SER A 64 -4.42 -2.87 -0.68
N SER A 65 -5.51 -3.64 -0.75
CA SER A 65 -5.95 -4.31 -1.98
C SER A 65 -6.49 -3.32 -3.03
N PRO A 66 -6.26 -3.56 -4.35
CA PRO A 66 -6.77 -2.71 -5.43
C PRO A 66 -8.26 -2.91 -5.67
N MET A 67 -9.07 -2.37 -4.76
CA MET A 67 -10.52 -2.47 -4.78
C MET A 67 -11.15 -1.09 -4.60
N ASP A 68 -12.25 -0.84 -5.30
CA ASP A 68 -13.02 0.42 -5.25
C ASP A 68 -13.70 0.72 -3.91
N THR A 69 -13.62 -0.22 -2.96
CA THR A 69 -14.10 -0.11 -1.57
C THR A 69 -12.94 -0.17 -0.57
N VAL A 70 -11.69 -0.10 -1.04
CA VAL A 70 -10.50 -0.19 -0.18
C VAL A 70 -9.48 0.89 -0.48
N THR A 71 -9.04 1.02 -1.74
CA THR A 71 -7.84 1.83 -2.04
C THR A 71 -8.06 2.85 -3.14
N GLU A 72 -8.20 4.11 -2.71
CA GLU A 72 -7.97 5.30 -3.50
C GLU A 72 -6.81 6.11 -2.88
N SER A 73 -6.69 7.40 -3.23
CA SER A 73 -5.58 8.26 -2.80
C SER A 73 -5.38 8.30 -1.29
N ASP A 74 -6.47 8.44 -0.51
CA ASP A 74 -6.36 8.68 0.93
C ASP A 74 -5.86 7.43 1.67
N MET A 75 -6.36 6.24 1.31
CA MET A 75 -5.82 4.96 1.76
C MET A 75 -4.36 4.79 1.34
N ALA A 76 -4.02 5.08 0.08
CA ALA A 76 -2.66 4.90 -0.42
C ALA A 76 -1.66 5.84 0.29
N ILE A 77 -2.06 7.09 0.56
CA ILE A 77 -1.29 8.05 1.36
C ILE A 77 -1.09 7.51 2.77
N ALA A 78 -2.16 7.09 3.44
CA ALA A 78 -2.08 6.59 4.81
C ALA A 78 -1.19 5.33 4.91
N GLN A 79 -1.33 4.37 4.00
CA GLN A 79 -0.47 3.19 3.93
C GLN A 79 1.00 3.58 3.75
N ALA A 80 1.30 4.46 2.79
CA ALA A 80 2.66 4.89 2.52
C ALA A 80 3.25 5.65 3.73
N LEU A 81 2.51 6.56 4.36
CA LEU A 81 2.95 7.25 5.58
C LEU A 81 3.27 6.28 6.72
N MET A 82 2.50 5.21 6.85
CA MET A 82 2.70 4.20 7.89
C MET A 82 3.74 3.12 7.52
N GLY A 83 4.41 3.26 6.38
CA GLY A 83 5.50 2.38 5.93
C GLY A 83 5.06 1.13 5.16
N GLY A 84 3.77 1.03 4.83
CA GLY A 84 3.22 0.05 3.87
C GLY A 84 3.13 0.64 2.46
N ILE A 85 2.18 0.14 1.67
CA ILE A 85 1.84 0.69 0.35
C ILE A 85 0.37 0.44 -0.01
N GLY A 86 -0.25 1.38 -0.73
CA GLY A 86 -1.57 1.15 -1.32
C GLY A 86 -1.51 0.95 -2.83
N ILE A 87 -2.34 0.03 -3.34
CA ILE A 87 -2.52 -0.18 -4.78
C ILE A 87 -3.85 0.40 -5.23
N ILE A 88 -3.81 1.44 -6.06
CA ILE A 88 -5.00 2.09 -6.58
C ILE A 88 -5.69 1.17 -7.60
N HIS A 89 -6.99 0.93 -7.43
CA HIS A 89 -7.77 0.11 -8.35
C HIS A 89 -7.88 0.75 -9.74
N TYR A 90 -8.32 -0.04 -10.73
CA TYR A 90 -8.53 0.41 -12.11
C TYR A 90 -10.02 0.40 -12.53
N ASN A 91 -10.93 0.19 -11.58
CA ASN A 91 -12.39 0.30 -11.78
C ASN A 91 -12.85 1.77 -11.93
N ASN A 92 -12.20 2.53 -12.80
CA ASN A 92 -12.36 3.97 -13.05
C ASN A 92 -11.79 4.32 -14.45
N SER A 93 -11.96 5.57 -14.88
CA SER A 93 -11.33 6.04 -16.12
C SER A 93 -9.80 6.05 -16.02
N LEU A 94 -9.12 6.23 -17.17
CA LEU A 94 -7.67 6.39 -17.22
C LEU A 94 -7.27 7.63 -16.40
N GLU A 95 -7.98 8.72 -16.67
CA GLU A 95 -7.78 10.05 -16.13
C GLU A 95 -7.96 10.05 -14.62
N ASP A 96 -9.03 9.41 -14.12
CA ASP A 96 -9.29 9.32 -12.68
C ASP A 96 -8.16 8.58 -11.96
N GLN A 97 -7.71 7.44 -12.48
CA GLN A 97 -6.63 6.68 -11.84
C GLN A 97 -5.32 7.47 -11.82
N VAL A 98 -5.02 8.19 -12.90
CA VAL A 98 -3.87 9.09 -13.03
C VAL A 98 -3.94 10.20 -11.98
N GLU A 99 -5.10 10.84 -11.81
CA GLU A 99 -5.29 11.88 -10.78
C GLU A 99 -5.15 11.33 -9.37
N LEU A 100 -5.67 10.14 -9.09
CA LEU A 100 -5.49 9.47 -7.80
C LEU A 100 -3.99 9.24 -7.50
N VAL A 101 -3.23 8.68 -8.45
CA VAL A 101 -1.78 8.47 -8.29
C VAL A 101 -1.05 9.80 -8.12
N LYS A 102 -1.37 10.83 -8.91
CA LYS A 102 -0.79 12.18 -8.78
C LYS A 102 -1.03 12.75 -7.39
N LYS A 103 -2.22 12.60 -6.82
CA LYS A 103 -2.56 13.07 -5.46
C LYS A 103 -1.62 12.43 -4.42
N VAL A 104 -1.34 11.13 -4.53
CA VAL A 104 -0.39 10.44 -3.64
C VAL A 104 1.04 10.95 -3.84
N LYS A 105 1.53 11.00 -5.08
CA LYS A 105 2.91 11.45 -5.38
C LYS A 105 3.16 12.91 -5.01
N ARG A 106 2.12 13.76 -4.99
CA ARG A 106 2.21 15.17 -4.62
C ARG A 106 2.01 15.42 -3.12
N TYR A 107 1.53 14.44 -2.36
CA TYR A 107 1.16 14.65 -0.95
C TYR A 107 2.34 15.06 -0.05
N GLU A 108 3.52 14.51 -0.33
CA GLU A 108 4.76 14.86 0.36
C GLU A 108 5.88 14.95 -0.66
N ASN A 109 6.63 16.05 -0.65
CA ASN A 109 7.74 16.27 -1.55
C ASN A 109 8.97 16.73 -0.75
N GLY A 110 10.17 16.42 -1.25
CA GLY A 110 11.37 17.14 -0.84
C GLY A 110 11.40 18.52 -1.52
N PHE A 111 11.76 18.52 -2.79
CA PHE A 111 11.70 19.70 -3.66
C PHE A 111 10.51 19.59 -4.61
N ILE A 112 9.57 20.54 -4.51
CA ILE A 112 8.44 20.66 -5.44
C ILE A 112 8.94 21.39 -6.69
N LYS A 113 9.23 20.65 -7.76
CA LYS A 113 9.79 21.21 -9.01
C LYS A 113 8.75 21.91 -9.90
N ASP A 114 7.48 21.53 -9.77
CA ASP A 114 6.38 22.06 -10.58
C ASP A 114 5.26 22.54 -9.65
N PRO A 115 5.49 23.62 -8.88
CA PRO A 115 4.46 24.19 -8.02
C PRO A 115 3.39 24.90 -8.87
N ILE A 116 2.16 24.98 -8.36
CA ILE A 116 1.14 25.86 -8.95
C ILE A 116 1.61 27.30 -8.79
N LEU A 117 1.51 28.10 -9.85
CA LEU A 117 1.95 29.49 -9.93
C LEU A 117 0.78 30.37 -10.35
N LEU A 118 0.81 31.62 -9.89
CA LEU A 118 -0.10 32.67 -10.33
C LEU A 118 0.70 33.94 -10.65
N SER A 119 0.07 34.86 -11.36
CA SER A 119 0.62 36.19 -11.64
C SER A 119 0.05 37.26 -10.71
N PRO A 120 0.66 38.45 -10.62
CA PRO A 120 0.12 39.57 -9.85
C PRO A 120 -1.28 40.02 -10.30
N GLU A 121 -1.65 39.70 -11.54
CA GLU A 121 -2.93 40.08 -12.15
C GLU A 121 -4.09 39.13 -11.82
N HIS A 122 -3.78 37.91 -11.36
CA HIS A 122 -4.79 37.01 -10.81
C HIS A 122 -5.40 37.59 -9.54
N THR A 123 -6.53 37.04 -9.13
CA THR A 123 -7.36 37.51 -8.03
C THR A 123 -7.29 36.56 -6.82
N ILE A 124 -7.82 37.00 -5.68
CA ILE A 124 -7.99 36.12 -4.52
C ILE A 124 -8.98 34.99 -4.82
N PHE A 125 -9.97 35.20 -5.69
CA PHE A 125 -10.87 34.16 -6.16
C PHE A 125 -10.12 32.98 -6.83
N ASP A 126 -9.13 33.27 -7.67
CA ASP A 126 -8.30 32.23 -8.31
C ASP A 126 -7.53 31.39 -7.27
N LEU A 127 -7.08 32.03 -6.19
CA LEU A 127 -6.43 31.37 -5.07
C LEU A 127 -7.40 30.47 -4.28
N ASP A 128 -8.63 30.92 -4.08
CA ASP A 128 -9.68 30.16 -3.39
C ASP A 128 -10.07 28.90 -4.20
N ASP A 129 -10.18 29.00 -5.53
CA ASP A 129 -10.43 27.85 -6.42
C ASP A 129 -9.31 26.80 -6.33
N ILE A 130 -8.04 27.25 -6.33
CA ILE A 130 -6.89 26.37 -6.10
C ILE A 130 -6.97 25.69 -4.72
N LYS A 131 -7.36 26.43 -3.69
CA LYS A 131 -7.48 25.90 -2.33
C LYS A 131 -8.59 24.87 -2.23
N GLU A 132 -9.73 25.09 -2.87
CA GLU A 132 -10.84 24.14 -2.91
C GLU A 132 -10.44 22.87 -3.67
N LYS A 133 -9.82 23.02 -4.84
CA LYS A 133 -9.45 21.91 -5.72
C LYS A 133 -8.26 21.09 -5.21
N HIS A 134 -7.25 21.75 -4.61
CA HIS A 134 -5.98 21.13 -4.27
C HIS A 134 -5.67 21.09 -2.76
N GLY A 135 -6.44 21.80 -1.93
CA GLY A 135 -6.31 21.78 -0.47
C GLY A 135 -5.16 22.61 0.11
N PHE A 136 -4.52 23.48 -0.68
CA PHE A 136 -3.45 24.37 -0.23
C PHE A 136 -3.54 25.75 -0.87
N SER A 137 -2.95 26.76 -0.20
CA SER A 137 -3.08 28.17 -0.60
C SER A 137 -1.78 28.96 -0.52
N GLY A 138 -0.63 28.30 -0.34
CA GLY A 138 0.64 29.01 -0.41
C GLY A 138 1.21 28.92 -1.82
N ILE A 139 1.00 29.97 -2.60
CA ILE A 139 1.26 30.01 -4.03
C ILE A 139 2.36 31.03 -4.33
N PRO A 140 3.49 30.61 -4.94
CA PRO A 140 4.48 31.53 -5.46
C PRO A 140 3.89 32.36 -6.62
N ILE A 141 4.24 33.64 -6.68
CA ILE A 141 3.80 34.56 -7.72
C ILE A 141 4.96 34.87 -8.65
N THR A 142 4.82 34.58 -9.93
CA THR A 142 5.79 34.92 -10.97
C THR A 142 5.23 36.00 -11.89
N GLU A 143 6.08 36.69 -12.66
CA GLU A 143 5.67 37.88 -13.44
C GLU A 143 4.45 37.61 -14.34
N ASP A 144 4.39 36.44 -14.98
CA ASP A 144 3.31 36.03 -15.89
C ASP A 144 2.50 34.82 -15.40
N GLY A 145 2.80 34.31 -14.21
CA GLY A 145 2.18 33.09 -13.67
C GLY A 145 2.75 31.79 -14.26
N THR A 146 3.85 31.85 -15.02
CA THR A 146 4.57 30.67 -15.50
C THR A 146 5.91 30.49 -14.79
N GLN A 147 6.51 29.31 -14.89
CA GLN A 147 7.79 29.01 -14.24
C GLN A 147 9.01 29.68 -14.90
N ASN A 148 8.84 30.24 -16.11
CA ASN A 148 9.93 30.78 -16.92
C ASN A 148 10.26 32.24 -16.62
N THR A 149 9.51 32.89 -15.74
CA THR A 149 9.67 34.29 -15.36
C THR A 149 10.14 34.45 -13.93
N LYS A 150 10.48 35.67 -13.53
CA LYS A 150 11.03 35.92 -12.19
C LYS A 150 9.97 35.69 -11.12
N LEU A 151 10.41 35.16 -9.98
CA LEU A 151 9.61 35.14 -8.76
C LEU A 151 9.49 36.57 -8.22
N VAL A 152 8.26 37.08 -8.10
CA VAL A 152 7.98 38.46 -7.66
C VAL A 152 7.27 38.54 -6.32
N GLY A 153 6.78 37.41 -5.80
CA GLY A 153 6.15 37.35 -4.49
C GLY A 153 5.60 35.98 -4.13
N MET A 154 4.91 35.90 -3.00
CA MET A 154 4.16 34.72 -2.57
C MET A 154 2.91 35.17 -1.84
N VAL A 155 1.82 34.43 -2.04
CA VAL A 155 0.56 34.60 -1.30
C VAL A 155 0.31 33.35 -0.47
N THR A 156 -0.22 33.53 0.74
CA THR A 156 -0.65 32.48 1.66
C THR A 156 -2.02 32.83 2.24
N ASN A 157 -2.70 31.87 2.90
CA ASN A 157 -3.97 32.17 3.60
C ASN A 157 -3.91 33.43 4.48
N ARG A 158 -2.80 33.64 5.21
CA ARG A 158 -2.66 34.77 6.13
C ARG A 158 -2.76 36.13 5.44
N ASP A 159 -2.42 36.19 4.16
CA ASP A 159 -2.41 37.42 3.38
C ASP A 159 -3.82 37.77 2.87
N VAL A 160 -4.76 36.81 2.85
CA VAL A 160 -6.10 36.95 2.27
C VAL A 160 -7.25 36.64 3.23
N ASP A 161 -6.98 36.06 4.41
CA ASP A 161 -8.00 35.59 5.37
C ASP A 161 -8.97 36.71 5.78
N PHE A 162 -8.49 37.95 5.86
CA PHE A 162 -9.28 39.13 6.27
C PHE A 162 -9.63 40.09 5.14
N GLU A 163 -9.35 39.74 3.89
CA GLU A 163 -9.74 40.55 2.73
C GLU A 163 -11.15 40.16 2.25
N PRO A 164 -12.18 40.99 2.43
CA PRO A 164 -13.54 40.64 2.02
C PRO A 164 -13.73 40.61 0.50
N ASN A 165 -12.99 41.42 -0.26
CA ASN A 165 -13.15 41.50 -1.71
C ASN A 165 -12.27 40.47 -2.43
N ARG A 166 -12.91 39.40 -2.93
CA ARG A 166 -12.23 38.31 -3.64
C ARG A 166 -11.78 38.65 -5.06
N GLU A 167 -12.23 39.77 -5.63
CA GLU A 167 -11.74 40.29 -6.92
C GLU A 167 -10.42 41.08 -6.78
N THR A 168 -9.94 41.28 -5.55
CA THR A 168 -8.67 41.97 -5.31
C THR A 168 -7.51 41.23 -5.98
N LYS A 169 -6.70 41.95 -6.75
CA LYS A 169 -5.52 41.42 -7.42
C LYS A 169 -4.45 40.97 -6.43
N LEU A 170 -3.83 39.82 -6.68
CA LEU A 170 -2.80 39.22 -5.83
C LEU A 170 -1.59 40.13 -5.64
N GLY A 171 -1.24 40.94 -6.64
CA GLY A 171 -0.14 41.91 -6.55
C GLY A 171 -0.29 42.94 -5.42
N LYS A 172 -1.52 43.19 -4.92
CA LYS A 172 -1.80 44.10 -3.80
C LYS A 172 -1.62 43.46 -2.42
N VAL A 173 -1.80 42.14 -2.33
CA VAL A 173 -1.81 41.40 -1.06
C VAL A 173 -0.59 40.50 -0.87
N MET A 174 0.14 40.17 -1.94
CA MET A 174 1.29 39.27 -1.88
C MET A 174 2.45 39.82 -1.04
N THR A 175 3.15 38.92 -0.36
CA THR A 175 4.44 39.24 0.27
C THR A 175 5.52 39.33 -0.82
N LYS A 176 6.21 40.48 -0.89
CA LYS A 176 7.30 40.75 -1.85
C LYS A 176 8.69 40.43 -1.29
N ASP A 177 8.89 40.61 0.01
CA ASP A 177 10.15 40.31 0.69
C ASP A 177 10.18 38.84 1.09
N LEU A 178 10.82 38.01 0.25
CA LEU A 178 10.85 36.57 0.39
C LEU A 178 12.24 36.10 0.82
N ILE A 179 12.25 35.21 1.80
CA ILE A 179 13.42 34.38 2.08
C ILE A 179 13.45 33.29 1.01
N THR A 180 14.52 33.27 0.21
CA THR A 180 14.75 32.29 -0.86
C THR A 180 16.08 31.58 -0.64
N ALA A 181 16.32 30.50 -1.39
CA ALA A 181 17.63 29.84 -1.47
C ALA A 181 18.01 29.59 -2.93
N GLU A 182 19.31 29.47 -3.22
CA GLU A 182 19.79 29.24 -4.59
C GLU A 182 19.70 27.76 -5.00
N VAL A 183 19.53 27.54 -6.30
CA VAL A 183 19.60 26.20 -6.90
C VAL A 183 20.96 25.54 -6.62
N GLY A 184 20.93 24.24 -6.30
CA GLY A 184 22.12 23.47 -5.90
C GLY A 184 22.22 23.25 -4.38
N ILE A 185 21.39 23.92 -3.58
CA ILE A 185 21.28 23.67 -2.14
C ILE A 185 20.83 22.24 -1.83
N SER A 186 21.39 21.63 -0.79
CA SER A 186 20.92 20.33 -0.32
C SER A 186 19.58 20.45 0.42
N LEU A 187 18.79 19.38 0.44
CA LEU A 187 17.53 19.34 1.19
C LEU A 187 17.75 19.63 2.69
N ARG A 188 18.89 19.20 3.24
CA ARG A 188 19.24 19.43 4.64
C ARG A 188 19.42 20.91 4.94
N GLU A 189 20.26 21.59 4.16
CA GLU A 189 20.51 23.03 4.31
C GLU A 189 19.24 23.84 4.11
N ALA A 190 18.45 23.50 3.08
CA ALA A 190 17.20 24.18 2.81
C ALA A 190 16.17 24.01 3.95
N ASN A 191 16.14 22.83 4.56
CA ASN A 191 15.34 22.58 5.76
C ASN A 191 15.82 23.39 6.97
N ASP A 192 17.11 23.64 7.12
CA ASP A 192 17.67 24.45 8.20
C ASP A 192 17.37 25.95 8.00
N ILE A 193 17.40 26.45 6.76
CA ILE A 193 16.90 27.80 6.42
C ILE A 193 15.42 27.93 6.79
N LEU A 194 14.60 26.94 6.42
CA LEU A 194 13.16 26.96 6.70
C LEU A 194 12.86 26.91 8.21
N ARG A 195 13.67 26.17 9.00
CA ARG A 195 13.58 26.15 10.47
C ARG A 195 13.94 27.52 11.08
N THR A 196 15.04 28.11 10.62
CA THR A 196 15.58 29.37 11.17
C THR A 196 14.69 30.56 10.83
N SER A 197 14.25 30.65 9.57
CA SER A 197 13.33 31.69 9.09
C SER A 197 11.93 31.61 9.70
N LYS A 198 11.55 30.43 10.23
CA LYS A 198 10.22 30.10 10.75
C LYS A 198 9.08 30.31 9.73
N LYS A 199 9.40 30.48 8.45
CA LYS A 199 8.42 30.63 7.37
C LYS A 199 7.78 29.28 7.03
N GLY A 200 6.63 29.33 6.36
CA GLY A 200 5.89 28.13 5.96
C GLY A 200 6.44 27.47 4.69
N LYS A 201 7.13 28.23 3.86
CA LYS A 201 7.61 27.84 2.53
C LYS A 201 8.95 28.51 2.23
N LEU A 202 9.78 27.85 1.42
CA LEU A 202 11.08 28.34 0.96
C LEU A 202 11.17 28.15 -0.57
N PRO A 203 11.05 29.24 -1.36
CA PRO A 203 11.31 29.22 -2.80
C PRO A 203 12.80 29.02 -3.11
N ILE A 204 13.08 28.16 -4.08
CA ILE A 204 14.42 27.90 -4.61
C ILE A 204 14.53 28.58 -5.97
N ILE A 205 15.50 29.46 -6.14
CA ILE A 205 15.64 30.30 -7.33
C ILE A 205 16.97 30.06 -8.06
N ASP A 206 17.00 30.32 -9.37
CA ASP A 206 18.23 30.38 -10.14
C ASP A 206 18.91 31.76 -10.02
N LYS A 207 20.06 31.93 -10.69
CA LYS A 207 20.84 33.19 -10.69
C LYS A 207 20.08 34.36 -11.35
N GLN A 208 19.05 34.07 -12.15
CA GLN A 208 18.21 35.05 -12.82
C GLN A 208 16.97 35.41 -11.98
N GLY A 209 16.79 34.79 -10.82
CA GLY A 209 15.65 35.01 -9.92
C GLY A 209 14.39 34.23 -10.32
N LYS A 210 14.50 33.24 -11.20
CA LYS A 210 13.36 32.39 -11.62
C LYS A 210 13.16 31.26 -10.62
N LEU A 211 11.91 30.86 -10.41
CA LEU A 211 11.57 29.79 -9.48
C LEU A 211 11.91 28.41 -10.07
N VAL A 212 12.80 27.68 -9.42
CA VAL A 212 13.19 26.32 -9.80
C VAL A 212 12.44 25.26 -8.98
N ALA A 213 12.26 25.51 -7.69
CA ALA A 213 11.54 24.59 -6.81
C ALA A 213 10.95 25.28 -5.59
N LEU A 214 10.10 24.57 -4.86
CA LEU A 214 9.50 25.03 -3.61
C LEU A 214 9.64 23.96 -2.51
N ILE A 215 9.97 24.38 -1.29
CA ILE A 215 10.00 23.51 -0.11
C ILE A 215 8.96 23.98 0.90
N CYS A 216 8.24 23.03 1.51
CA CYS A 216 7.16 23.32 2.45
C CYS A 216 7.48 22.82 3.87
N ARG A 217 7.17 23.64 4.88
CA ARG A 217 7.37 23.29 6.29
C ARG A 217 6.44 22.17 6.76
N SER A 218 5.29 22.01 6.09
CA SER A 218 4.39 20.88 6.31
C SER A 218 5.09 19.54 6.04
N ASP A 219 5.96 19.48 5.03
CA ASP A 219 6.63 18.23 4.66
C ASP A 219 7.69 17.86 5.70
N LEU A 220 8.34 18.86 6.31
CA LEU A 220 9.21 18.65 7.47
C LEU A 220 8.46 18.09 8.69
N LYS A 221 7.24 18.58 8.95
CA LYS A 221 6.40 18.07 10.05
C LYS A 221 5.96 16.63 9.78
N LYS A 222 5.47 16.35 8.57
CA LYS A 222 5.08 15.00 8.13
C LYS A 222 6.24 14.01 8.25
N ASN A 223 7.44 14.37 7.79
CA ASN A 223 8.63 13.53 7.96
C ASN A 223 8.95 13.19 9.42
N LYS A 224 8.74 14.15 10.34
CA LYS A 224 8.94 13.93 11.77
C LYS A 224 7.85 13.04 12.39
N GLU A 225 6.61 13.21 11.96
CA GLU A 225 5.44 12.45 12.43
C GLU A 225 5.44 11.01 11.90
N PHE A 226 5.89 10.83 10.65
CA PHE A 226 5.90 9.56 9.93
C PHE A 226 7.33 9.17 9.51
N PRO A 227 8.22 8.83 10.46
CA PRO A 227 9.63 8.55 10.17
C PRO A 227 9.84 7.25 9.37
N GLN A 228 8.86 6.34 9.38
CA GLN A 228 8.90 5.05 8.68
C GLN A 228 8.15 5.09 7.35
N ALA A 229 7.80 6.27 6.84
CA ALA A 229 7.04 6.41 5.62
C ALA A 229 7.80 5.84 4.39
N SER A 230 7.07 5.08 3.58
CA SER A 230 7.53 4.49 2.33
C SER A 230 7.71 5.57 1.26
N LYS A 231 8.96 5.95 0.99
CA LYS A 231 9.30 7.00 0.02
C LYS A 231 10.21 6.48 -1.07
N ASP A 232 10.10 7.11 -2.24
CA ASP A 232 11.05 6.96 -3.33
C ASP A 232 12.31 7.81 -3.09
N ASP A 233 13.26 7.71 -4.02
CA ASP A 233 14.54 8.42 -3.94
C ASP A 233 14.36 9.94 -4.03
N SER A 234 13.26 10.40 -4.61
CA SER A 234 12.84 11.81 -4.67
C SER A 234 12.09 12.27 -3.42
N LYS A 235 12.00 11.44 -2.38
CA LYS A 235 11.27 11.68 -1.12
C LYS A 235 9.76 11.82 -1.27
N LYS A 236 9.19 11.37 -2.40
CA LYS A 236 7.74 11.28 -2.58
C LYS A 236 7.24 9.97 -2.02
N LEU A 237 6.00 9.95 -1.54
CA LEU A 237 5.37 8.70 -1.10
C LEU A 237 5.32 7.68 -2.24
N ARG A 238 5.56 6.41 -1.91
CA ARG A 238 5.43 5.30 -2.85
C ARG A 238 3.97 4.93 -3.05
N VAL A 239 3.60 4.61 -4.28
CA VAL A 239 2.24 4.20 -4.63
C VAL A 239 2.26 3.17 -5.75
N GLY A 240 1.38 2.19 -5.67
CA GLY A 240 1.13 1.28 -6.77
C GLY A 240 -0.21 1.50 -7.43
N ALA A 241 -0.36 0.97 -8.64
CA ALA A 241 -1.63 0.95 -9.35
C ALA A 241 -1.89 -0.44 -9.93
N ALA A 242 -3.16 -0.83 -10.01
CA ALA A 242 -3.57 -2.06 -10.66
C ALA A 242 -3.90 -1.82 -12.14
N LEU A 243 -3.76 -2.86 -12.96
CA LEU A 243 -4.12 -2.89 -14.38
C LEU A 243 -4.77 -4.22 -14.74
N SER A 244 -5.58 -4.22 -15.81
CA SER A 244 -6.02 -5.46 -16.45
C SER A 244 -4.97 -5.99 -17.45
N THR A 245 -5.23 -7.16 -18.03
CA THR A 245 -4.40 -7.73 -19.10
C THR A 245 -4.84 -7.30 -20.51
N LEU A 246 -5.82 -6.41 -20.62
CA LEU A 246 -6.42 -6.04 -21.90
C LEU A 246 -5.54 -5.03 -22.67
N PRO A 247 -5.64 -4.97 -24.01
CA PRO A 247 -4.80 -4.10 -24.83
C PRO A 247 -4.85 -2.61 -24.43
N GLU A 248 -6.00 -2.08 -24.01
CA GLU A 248 -6.14 -0.69 -23.59
C GLU A 248 -5.35 -0.36 -22.31
N SER A 249 -4.97 -1.36 -21.52
CA SER A 249 -4.10 -1.15 -20.36
C SER A 249 -2.69 -0.69 -20.74
N ARG A 250 -2.30 -0.80 -22.03
CA ARG A 250 -1.02 -0.27 -22.55
C ARG A 250 -0.94 1.25 -22.49
N GLU A 251 -2.04 1.94 -22.81
CA GLU A 251 -2.13 3.40 -22.69
C GLU A 251 -2.15 3.79 -21.21
N ARG A 252 -2.84 3.00 -20.38
CA ARG A 252 -2.91 3.20 -18.93
C ARG A 252 -1.55 3.11 -18.25
N ILE A 253 -0.73 2.12 -18.56
CA ILE A 253 0.63 2.09 -18.01
C ILE A 253 1.49 3.26 -18.52
N ALA A 254 1.35 3.67 -19.78
CA ALA A 254 2.11 4.82 -20.29
C ALA A 254 1.79 6.10 -19.49
N ALA A 255 0.50 6.37 -19.25
CA ALA A 255 0.06 7.53 -18.48
C ALA A 255 0.49 7.46 -17.00
N LEU A 256 0.35 6.30 -16.35
CA LEU A 256 0.75 6.10 -14.95
C LEU A 256 2.27 6.16 -14.76
N SER A 257 3.04 5.61 -15.70
CA SER A 257 4.50 5.66 -15.69
C SER A 257 5.01 7.10 -15.84
N ALA A 258 4.39 7.89 -16.73
CA ALA A 258 4.75 9.29 -16.93
C ALA A 258 4.61 10.16 -15.66
N ILE A 259 3.70 9.79 -14.74
CA ILE A 259 3.49 10.50 -13.46
C ILE A 259 4.25 9.87 -12.29
N GLY A 260 5.06 8.84 -12.54
CA GLY A 260 5.93 8.21 -11.55
C GLY A 260 5.23 7.25 -10.59
N VAL A 261 4.34 6.39 -11.11
CA VAL A 261 3.89 5.19 -10.36
C VAL A 261 5.10 4.30 -10.03
N ASP A 262 5.18 3.79 -8.79
CA ASP A 262 6.35 3.01 -8.36
C ASP A 262 6.26 1.53 -8.78
N VAL A 263 5.05 0.98 -8.75
CA VAL A 263 4.81 -0.45 -8.98
C VAL A 263 3.44 -0.69 -9.64
N ILE A 264 3.38 -1.69 -10.50
CA ILE A 264 2.16 -2.10 -11.19
C ILE A 264 1.77 -3.49 -10.76
N THR A 265 0.52 -3.64 -10.33
CA THR A 265 -0.09 -4.94 -10.07
C THR A 265 -0.96 -5.33 -11.25
N ILE A 266 -0.59 -6.36 -11.99
CA ILE A 266 -1.50 -6.90 -13.02
C ILE A 266 -2.53 -7.77 -12.28
N ASP A 267 -3.78 -7.32 -12.29
CA ASP A 267 -4.87 -7.94 -11.53
C ASP A 267 -5.69 -8.85 -12.44
N SER A 268 -5.59 -10.16 -12.18
CA SER A 268 -6.39 -11.19 -12.83
C SER A 268 -6.82 -12.23 -11.80
N ALA A 269 -7.99 -12.83 -11.98
CA ALA A 269 -8.42 -13.94 -11.14
C ALA A 269 -7.47 -15.15 -11.25
N GLN A 270 -6.96 -15.43 -12.46
CA GLN A 270 -6.03 -16.52 -12.76
C GLN A 270 -4.94 -15.98 -13.67
N GLY A 271 -3.80 -15.62 -13.08
CA GLY A 271 -2.77 -14.84 -13.76
C GLY A 271 -1.88 -15.59 -14.75
N ASN A 272 -1.90 -16.92 -14.75
CA ASN A 272 -1.16 -17.73 -15.72
C ASN A 272 -1.95 -17.82 -17.04
N SER A 273 -1.86 -16.77 -17.83
CA SER A 273 -2.44 -16.64 -19.17
C SER A 273 -1.43 -16.01 -20.13
N SER A 274 -1.57 -16.29 -21.44
CA SER A 274 -0.75 -15.63 -22.47
C SER A 274 -0.88 -14.11 -22.40
N TYR A 275 -2.09 -13.60 -22.16
CA TYR A 275 -2.35 -12.16 -22.04
C TYR A 275 -1.52 -11.50 -20.93
N GLN A 276 -1.45 -12.11 -19.75
CA GLN A 276 -0.65 -11.56 -18.66
C GLN A 276 0.85 -11.68 -18.93
N ILE A 277 1.30 -12.80 -19.48
CA ILE A 277 2.72 -13.00 -19.86
C ILE A 277 3.15 -11.93 -20.85
N GLU A 278 2.35 -11.70 -21.91
CA GLU A 278 2.60 -10.67 -22.90
C GLU A 278 2.59 -9.26 -22.29
N MET A 279 1.68 -8.98 -21.36
CA MET A 279 1.62 -7.70 -20.66
C MET A 279 2.86 -7.47 -19.77
N ILE A 280 3.33 -8.49 -19.04
CA ILE A 280 4.57 -8.40 -18.25
C ILE A 280 5.73 -8.05 -19.17
N GLN A 281 5.90 -8.81 -20.26
CA GLN A 281 6.98 -8.59 -21.23
C GLN A 281 6.90 -7.20 -21.87
N PHE A 282 5.70 -6.74 -22.20
CA PHE A 282 5.46 -5.39 -22.72
C PHE A 282 5.89 -4.33 -21.70
N ILE A 283 5.50 -4.44 -20.43
CA ILE A 283 5.86 -3.47 -19.40
C ILE A 283 7.37 -3.47 -19.16
N LYS A 284 8.00 -4.64 -19.00
CA LYS A 284 9.44 -4.73 -18.77
C LYS A 284 10.26 -4.19 -19.95
N LYS A 285 9.76 -4.31 -21.19
CA LYS A 285 10.40 -3.75 -22.39
C LYS A 285 10.27 -2.23 -22.48
N ASN A 286 9.10 -1.66 -22.24
CA ASN A 286 8.80 -0.26 -22.51
C ASN A 286 8.97 0.66 -21.28
N PHE A 287 8.86 0.11 -20.07
CA PHE A 287 8.91 0.83 -18.80
C PHE A 287 9.82 0.11 -17.81
N PRO A 288 11.13 -0.03 -18.10
CA PRO A 288 12.05 -0.88 -17.33
C PRO A 288 12.22 -0.45 -15.87
N ASN A 289 11.95 0.82 -15.57
CA ASN A 289 12.05 1.40 -14.22
C ASN A 289 10.81 1.14 -13.34
N VAL A 290 9.74 0.56 -13.90
CA VAL A 290 8.52 0.22 -13.15
C VAL A 290 8.57 -1.26 -12.79
N ASP A 291 8.43 -1.53 -11.49
CA ASP A 291 8.36 -2.90 -10.99
C ASP A 291 6.97 -3.51 -11.26
N VAL A 292 6.94 -4.79 -11.60
CA VAL A 292 5.71 -5.51 -11.95
C VAL A 292 5.43 -6.62 -10.93
N ILE A 293 4.29 -6.50 -10.25
CA ILE A 293 3.68 -7.55 -9.43
C ILE A 293 2.67 -8.30 -10.30
N ALA A 294 2.93 -9.58 -10.55
CA ALA A 294 2.08 -10.42 -11.38
C ALA A 294 1.20 -11.35 -10.53
N GLY A 295 -0.01 -11.64 -10.98
CA GLY A 295 -0.94 -12.52 -10.28
C GLY A 295 -2.38 -12.49 -10.80
N ASN A 296 -3.29 -13.18 -10.13
CA ASN A 296 -3.02 -14.03 -8.96
C ASN A 296 -2.58 -15.45 -9.37
N VAL A 297 -1.71 -16.07 -8.58
CA VAL A 297 -1.29 -17.48 -8.77
C VAL A 297 -1.44 -18.28 -7.48
N VAL A 298 -1.56 -19.60 -7.57
CA VAL A 298 -1.69 -20.52 -6.42
C VAL A 298 -0.81 -21.78 -6.51
N THR A 299 -0.03 -21.92 -7.59
CA THR A 299 0.84 -23.08 -7.83
C THR A 299 2.25 -22.67 -8.27
N GLN A 300 3.21 -23.57 -8.09
CA GLN A 300 4.61 -23.37 -8.51
C GLN A 300 4.75 -23.23 -10.02
N GLY A 301 3.98 -23.98 -10.82
CA GLY A 301 4.02 -23.87 -12.28
C GLY A 301 3.56 -22.50 -12.78
N GLN A 302 2.47 -21.97 -12.21
CA GLN A 302 2.02 -20.61 -12.52
C GLN A 302 3.08 -19.56 -12.12
N ALA A 303 3.65 -19.70 -10.92
CA ALA A 303 4.73 -18.83 -10.45
C ALA A 303 5.95 -18.87 -11.39
N ALA A 304 6.36 -20.06 -11.84
CA ALA A 304 7.47 -20.25 -12.76
C ALA A 304 7.27 -19.49 -14.07
N ASN A 305 6.08 -19.58 -14.67
CA ASN A 305 5.76 -18.89 -15.92
C ASN A 305 5.82 -17.36 -15.77
N LEU A 306 5.23 -16.81 -14.71
CA LEU A 306 5.20 -15.35 -14.51
C LEU A 306 6.58 -14.80 -14.12
N ILE A 307 7.38 -15.54 -13.36
CA ILE A 307 8.77 -15.18 -13.07
C ILE A 307 9.60 -15.19 -14.35
N ALA A 308 9.46 -16.23 -15.19
CA ALA A 308 10.16 -16.32 -16.47
C ALA A 308 9.75 -15.20 -17.45
N ALA A 309 8.51 -14.75 -17.38
CA ALA A 309 8.02 -13.61 -18.16
C ALA A 309 8.65 -12.26 -17.72
N GLY A 310 9.21 -12.18 -16.51
CA GLY A 310 9.90 -11.00 -15.99
C GLY A 310 9.22 -10.33 -14.80
N ALA A 311 8.32 -11.01 -14.08
CA ALA A 311 7.72 -10.46 -12.87
C ALA A 311 8.78 -10.14 -11.78
N ASP A 312 8.60 -9.00 -11.11
CA ASP A 312 9.46 -8.54 -10.02
C ASP A 312 8.89 -8.89 -8.63
N GLY A 313 7.60 -9.25 -8.57
CA GLY A 313 6.91 -9.78 -7.39
C GLY A 313 5.72 -10.64 -7.82
N LEU A 314 5.24 -11.52 -6.93
CA LEU A 314 4.07 -12.36 -7.20
C LEU A 314 2.95 -12.12 -6.19
N ARG A 315 1.72 -12.04 -6.67
CA ARG A 315 0.50 -11.96 -5.85
C ARG A 315 -0.17 -13.34 -5.77
N ILE A 316 -0.30 -13.87 -4.56
CA ILE A 316 -0.69 -15.24 -4.30
C ILE A 316 -2.09 -15.30 -3.68
N GLY A 317 -2.98 -16.05 -4.30
CA GLY A 317 -4.29 -16.39 -3.73
C GLY A 317 -5.44 -16.37 -4.74
N MET A 318 -6.28 -17.40 -4.73
CA MET A 318 -7.46 -17.51 -5.59
C MET A 318 -8.60 -18.16 -4.81
N GLY A 319 -9.65 -17.38 -4.54
CA GLY A 319 -10.76 -17.77 -3.66
C GLY A 319 -10.67 -17.51 -2.15
N PRO A 320 -9.54 -17.13 -1.50
CA PRO A 320 -9.50 -17.02 -0.04
C PRO A 320 -10.06 -15.69 0.49
N GLY A 321 -10.37 -14.73 -0.39
CA GLY A 321 -10.88 -13.43 0.01
C GLY A 321 -12.25 -13.56 0.68
N SER A 322 -12.52 -12.76 1.71
CA SER A 322 -13.74 -12.86 2.53
C SER A 322 -15.06 -12.61 1.79
N ILE A 323 -14.99 -12.19 0.53
CA ILE A 323 -16.13 -11.88 -0.34
C ILE A 323 -16.00 -12.53 -1.73
N CYS A 324 -15.05 -13.45 -1.88
CA CYS A 324 -14.80 -14.18 -3.10
C CYS A 324 -15.48 -15.55 -2.99
N ILE A 325 -16.22 -15.94 -4.01
CA ILE A 325 -16.91 -17.25 -4.12
C ILE A 325 -16.36 -18.06 -5.30
N THR A 326 -15.18 -17.72 -5.81
CA THR A 326 -14.55 -18.40 -6.96
C THR A 326 -14.37 -19.89 -6.72
N GLN A 327 -13.98 -20.31 -5.50
CA GLN A 327 -13.83 -21.73 -5.19
C GLN A 327 -15.16 -22.48 -5.29
N ASP A 328 -16.23 -21.91 -4.73
CA ASP A 328 -17.56 -22.53 -4.75
C ASP A 328 -18.18 -22.53 -6.14
N THR A 329 -18.03 -21.43 -6.88
CA THR A 329 -18.71 -21.25 -8.16
C THR A 329 -17.93 -21.88 -9.31
N MET A 330 -16.61 -21.74 -9.34
CA MET A 330 -15.76 -22.21 -10.44
C MET A 330 -15.06 -23.54 -10.15
N ALA A 331 -15.10 -24.03 -8.91
CA ALA A 331 -14.32 -25.20 -8.47
C ALA A 331 -12.79 -25.06 -8.69
N VAL A 332 -12.29 -23.82 -8.73
CA VAL A 332 -10.87 -23.52 -8.92
C VAL A 332 -10.37 -22.61 -7.81
N GLY A 333 -9.28 -23.01 -7.16
CA GLY A 333 -8.60 -22.26 -6.12
C GLY A 333 -7.63 -23.14 -5.35
N ARG A 334 -7.16 -22.65 -4.19
CA ARG A 334 -6.31 -23.42 -3.29
C ARG A 334 -6.41 -22.87 -1.87
N ALA A 335 -6.24 -23.74 -0.87
CA ALA A 335 -6.07 -23.30 0.51
C ALA A 335 -4.86 -22.36 0.63
N GLN A 336 -5.08 -21.21 1.27
CA GLN A 336 -4.20 -20.06 1.09
C GLN A 336 -2.80 -20.24 1.67
N ALA A 337 -2.67 -20.87 2.84
CA ALA A 337 -1.35 -21.08 3.44
C ALA A 337 -0.50 -22.03 2.58
N THR A 338 -1.11 -23.11 2.08
CA THR A 338 -0.43 -24.01 1.13
C THR A 338 -0.03 -23.29 -0.16
N ALA A 339 -0.89 -22.42 -0.69
CA ALA A 339 -0.60 -21.64 -1.90
C ALA A 339 0.62 -20.72 -1.68
N VAL A 340 0.63 -19.96 -0.57
CA VAL A 340 1.74 -19.07 -0.20
C VAL A 340 3.02 -19.87 -0.01
N PHE A 341 3.03 -20.90 0.84
CA PHE A 341 4.24 -21.68 1.13
C PHE A 341 4.85 -22.28 -0.14
N LYS A 342 4.05 -22.96 -0.97
CA LYS A 342 4.57 -23.63 -2.17
C LYS A 342 5.09 -22.64 -3.21
N THR A 343 4.39 -21.52 -3.41
CA THR A 343 4.84 -20.50 -4.37
C THR A 343 6.07 -19.75 -3.86
N ALA A 344 6.14 -19.43 -2.56
CA ALA A 344 7.30 -18.82 -1.91
C ALA A 344 8.57 -19.69 -2.03
N GLN A 345 8.43 -21.01 -1.84
CA GLN A 345 9.53 -21.98 -1.97
C GLN A 345 10.16 -21.97 -3.37
N TYR A 346 9.36 -21.76 -4.42
CA TYR A 346 9.86 -21.60 -5.78
C TYR A 346 10.41 -20.19 -6.01
N ALA A 347 9.63 -19.16 -5.70
CA ALA A 347 9.95 -17.76 -6.00
C ALA A 347 11.24 -17.27 -5.32
N THR A 348 11.52 -17.75 -4.11
CA THR A 348 12.76 -17.44 -3.36
C THR A 348 14.02 -17.84 -4.14
N LYS A 349 13.99 -18.94 -4.92
CA LYS A 349 15.13 -19.38 -5.74
C LYS A 349 15.50 -18.37 -6.84
N HIS A 350 14.58 -17.47 -7.16
CA HIS A 350 14.72 -16.42 -8.17
C HIS A 350 14.75 -15.00 -7.56
N ASN A 351 14.87 -14.88 -6.22
CA ASN A 351 14.81 -13.62 -5.49
C ASN A 351 13.52 -12.80 -5.78
N VAL A 352 12.41 -13.48 -6.05
CA VAL A 352 11.10 -12.85 -6.28
C VAL A 352 10.27 -12.93 -4.99
N PRO A 353 9.92 -11.80 -4.35
CA PRO A 353 9.05 -11.79 -3.18
C PRO A 353 7.61 -12.18 -3.55
N VAL A 354 6.91 -12.75 -2.57
CA VAL A 354 5.52 -13.20 -2.70
C VAL A 354 4.60 -12.45 -1.75
N ILE A 355 3.42 -12.10 -2.23
CA ILE A 355 2.43 -11.31 -1.52
C ILE A 355 1.23 -12.21 -1.23
N ALA A 356 0.94 -12.42 0.05
CA ALA A 356 -0.23 -13.18 0.48
C ALA A 356 -1.49 -12.31 0.35
N ASP A 357 -2.39 -12.64 -0.58
CA ASP A 357 -3.61 -11.88 -0.85
C ASP A 357 -4.88 -12.65 -0.48
N GLY A 358 -5.60 -12.13 0.51
CA GLY A 358 -6.86 -12.71 0.99
C GLY A 358 -6.69 -13.76 2.10
N GLY A 359 -7.80 -14.07 2.79
CA GLY A 359 -7.85 -14.99 3.92
C GLY A 359 -7.31 -14.43 5.24
N ILE A 360 -6.90 -13.16 5.28
CA ILE A 360 -6.29 -12.51 6.44
C ILE A 360 -7.35 -11.72 7.21
N SER A 361 -7.58 -12.09 8.47
CA SER A 361 -8.61 -11.53 9.34
C SER A 361 -8.09 -10.91 10.63
N ASN A 362 -6.87 -11.26 11.04
CA ASN A 362 -6.25 -10.82 12.29
C ASN A 362 -4.71 -10.81 12.19
N ILE A 363 -4.04 -10.37 13.25
CA ILE A 363 -2.57 -10.26 13.34
C ILE A 363 -1.89 -11.63 13.22
N GLY A 364 -2.48 -12.68 13.80
CA GLY A 364 -1.97 -14.05 13.71
C GLY A 364 -1.95 -14.57 12.28
N ASP A 365 -2.97 -14.25 11.46
CA ASP A 365 -2.98 -14.62 10.05
C ASP A 365 -1.84 -13.91 9.27
N ILE A 366 -1.56 -12.64 9.59
CA ILE A 366 -0.41 -11.89 9.02
C ILE A 366 0.90 -12.57 9.42
N ALA A 367 1.08 -12.84 10.71
CA ALA A 367 2.27 -13.49 11.24
C ALA A 367 2.49 -14.88 10.62
N ASN A 368 1.44 -15.68 10.51
CA ASN A 368 1.46 -17.00 9.87
C ASN A 368 1.82 -16.91 8.39
N ALA A 369 1.26 -15.95 7.65
CA ALA A 369 1.61 -15.74 6.24
C ALA A 369 3.09 -15.40 6.04
N LEU A 370 3.64 -14.50 6.88
CA LEU A 370 5.07 -14.17 6.84
C LEU A 370 5.94 -15.35 7.27
N ALA A 371 5.56 -16.09 8.30
CA ALA A 371 6.29 -17.25 8.79
C ALA A 371 6.43 -18.38 7.76
N ILE A 372 5.52 -18.46 6.78
CA ILE A 372 5.56 -19.45 5.69
C ILE A 372 6.12 -18.89 4.38
N GLY A 373 6.77 -17.72 4.42
CA GLY A 373 7.58 -17.19 3.31
C GLY A 373 6.95 -16.03 2.53
N ALA A 374 5.78 -15.52 2.92
CA ALA A 374 5.27 -14.27 2.34
C ALA A 374 6.18 -13.09 2.71
N SER A 375 6.41 -12.19 1.78
CA SER A 375 7.13 -10.93 2.04
C SER A 375 6.16 -9.80 2.44
N MET A 376 4.95 -9.82 1.90
CA MET A 376 3.91 -8.82 2.18
C MET A 376 2.54 -9.51 2.37
N CYS A 377 1.65 -8.85 3.10
CA CYS A 377 0.25 -9.24 3.24
C CYS A 377 -0.67 -8.19 2.61
N MET A 378 -1.42 -8.58 1.59
CA MET A 378 -2.45 -7.75 0.97
C MET A 378 -3.81 -8.01 1.63
N MET A 379 -4.43 -6.94 2.11
CA MET A 379 -5.69 -7.02 2.85
C MET A 379 -6.75 -6.11 2.23
N GLY A 380 -7.97 -6.65 2.10
CA GLY A 380 -9.15 -5.90 1.67
C GLY A 380 -10.06 -5.58 2.87
N SER A 381 -10.73 -6.60 3.40
CA SER A 381 -11.73 -6.44 4.46
C SER A 381 -11.19 -5.77 5.71
N MET A 382 -9.92 -5.99 6.06
CA MET A 382 -9.27 -5.35 7.20
C MET A 382 -9.28 -3.82 7.09
N PHE A 383 -9.17 -3.29 5.87
CA PHE A 383 -9.10 -1.85 5.60
C PHE A 383 -10.40 -1.23 5.06
N ALA A 384 -11.32 -1.98 4.46
CA ALA A 384 -12.54 -1.42 3.85
C ALA A 384 -13.44 -0.59 4.81
N GLY A 385 -13.41 -0.89 6.11
CA GLY A 385 -14.23 -0.21 7.13
C GLY A 385 -13.57 1.03 7.74
N THR A 386 -12.38 1.42 7.28
CA THR A 386 -11.66 2.55 7.86
C THR A 386 -12.06 3.88 7.25
N LYS A 387 -11.68 4.98 7.92
CA LYS A 387 -11.98 6.34 7.46
C LYS A 387 -11.43 6.60 6.05
N GLU A 388 -10.20 6.17 5.78
CA GLU A 388 -9.47 6.42 4.53
C GLU A 388 -9.90 5.52 3.37
N ALA A 389 -10.66 4.45 3.63
CA ALA A 389 -11.24 3.64 2.57
C ALA A 389 -12.33 4.44 1.83
N PRO A 390 -12.44 4.32 0.50
CA PRO A 390 -13.43 5.05 -0.29
C PRO A 390 -14.87 4.64 0.08
N GLY A 391 -15.79 5.58 -0.11
CA GLY A 391 -17.21 5.42 0.19
C GLY A 391 -17.65 6.04 1.52
N GLU A 392 -18.95 6.29 1.62
CA GLU A 392 -19.56 6.97 2.76
C GLU A 392 -20.00 5.98 3.85
N TYR A 393 -19.94 6.45 5.10
CA TYR A 393 -20.52 5.72 6.22
C TYR A 393 -22.04 5.85 6.21
N PHE A 394 -22.73 4.79 6.59
CA PHE A 394 -24.16 4.83 6.90
C PHE A 394 -24.44 4.03 8.18
N TYR A 395 -25.65 4.17 8.72
CA TYR A 395 -26.08 3.46 9.93
C TYR A 395 -27.16 2.44 9.59
N GLU A 396 -27.02 1.24 10.15
CA GLU A 396 -28.04 0.19 10.11
C GLU A 396 -28.15 -0.42 11.50
N ASN A 397 -29.35 -0.40 12.07
CA ASN A 397 -29.62 -0.89 13.44
C ASN A 397 -28.67 -0.31 14.50
N GLY A 398 -28.32 0.97 14.38
CA GLY A 398 -27.41 1.67 15.29
C GLY A 398 -25.93 1.35 15.09
N ILE A 399 -25.57 0.49 14.13
CA ILE A 399 -24.19 0.14 13.81
C ILE A 399 -23.74 0.99 12.63
N ARG A 400 -22.57 1.63 12.76
CA ARG A 400 -21.94 2.40 11.68
C ARG A 400 -21.19 1.46 10.74
N LEU A 401 -21.54 1.49 9.46
CA LEU A 401 -21.08 0.55 8.43
C LEU A 401 -20.50 1.28 7.20
N LYS A 402 -19.64 0.58 6.46
CA LYS A 402 -19.22 0.91 5.09
C LYS A 402 -19.51 -0.25 4.15
N ARG A 403 -19.76 0.07 2.87
CA ARG A 403 -19.92 -0.92 1.81
C ARG A 403 -18.59 -1.57 1.47
N TYR A 404 -18.59 -2.90 1.30
CA TYR A 404 -17.43 -3.67 0.89
C TYR A 404 -17.84 -4.72 -0.15
N ARG A 405 -17.21 -4.72 -1.32
CA ARG A 405 -17.63 -5.58 -2.45
C ARG A 405 -16.46 -6.14 -3.25
N GLY A 406 -16.64 -7.35 -3.76
CA GLY A 406 -15.63 -8.04 -4.56
C GLY A 406 -15.61 -7.46 -5.96
N MET A 407 -14.43 -7.40 -6.58
CA MET A 407 -14.34 -6.96 -7.99
C MET A 407 -15.15 -7.87 -8.94
N ALA A 408 -15.49 -9.08 -8.49
CA ALA A 408 -16.36 -10.04 -9.18
C ALA A 408 -17.84 -9.99 -8.78
N SER A 409 -18.27 -9.06 -7.92
CA SER A 409 -19.70 -8.90 -7.65
C SER A 409 -20.39 -8.26 -8.86
N LEU A 410 -21.68 -8.56 -9.08
CA LEU A 410 -22.44 -7.98 -10.20
C LEU A 410 -22.34 -6.44 -10.24
N GLU A 411 -22.38 -5.81 -9.07
CA GLU A 411 -22.28 -4.35 -8.96
C GLU A 411 -20.89 -3.80 -9.32
N ALA A 412 -19.82 -4.54 -9.03
CA ALA A 412 -18.47 -4.14 -9.40
C ALA A 412 -18.20 -4.42 -10.89
N MET A 413 -18.68 -5.56 -11.40
CA MET A 413 -18.61 -5.93 -12.80
C MET A 413 -19.35 -4.96 -13.71
N ASN A 414 -20.50 -4.44 -13.28
CA ASN A 414 -21.22 -3.39 -14.02
C ASN A 414 -20.48 -2.04 -14.08
N LYS A 415 -19.44 -1.84 -13.26
CA LYS A 415 -18.59 -0.65 -13.27
C LYS A 415 -17.21 -0.87 -13.94
N GLY A 416 -16.92 -2.07 -14.44
CA GLY A 416 -15.65 -2.42 -15.09
C GLY A 416 -14.82 -3.53 -14.41
N GLY A 417 -15.32 -4.12 -13.31
CA GLY A 417 -14.67 -5.25 -12.63
C GLY A 417 -14.67 -6.56 -13.43
N ASP A 418 -15.51 -6.67 -14.46
CA ASP A 418 -15.61 -7.82 -15.36
C ASP A 418 -14.35 -8.05 -16.21
N LYS A 419 -13.56 -7.00 -16.44
CA LYS A 419 -12.23 -7.06 -17.07
C LYS A 419 -11.32 -8.10 -16.42
N ARG A 420 -11.42 -8.27 -15.10
CA ARG A 420 -10.63 -9.23 -14.32
C ARG A 420 -10.98 -10.70 -14.62
N TYR A 421 -12.20 -10.95 -15.13
CA TYR A 421 -12.79 -12.28 -15.31
C TYR A 421 -13.02 -12.64 -16.79
N PHE A 422 -12.49 -11.85 -17.73
CA PHE A 422 -12.64 -12.06 -19.19
C PHE A 422 -14.10 -12.16 -19.66
N SER A 423 -15.01 -11.44 -18.99
CA SER A 423 -16.46 -11.54 -19.22
C SER A 423 -17.10 -10.29 -19.82
N GLU A 424 -16.31 -9.35 -20.38
CA GLU A 424 -16.81 -8.07 -20.91
C GLU A 424 -17.83 -8.25 -22.05
N SER A 425 -17.62 -9.24 -22.93
CA SER A 425 -18.47 -9.49 -24.10
C SER A 425 -19.62 -10.46 -23.85
N GLN A 426 -19.76 -10.99 -22.64
CA GLN A 426 -20.77 -12.01 -22.33
C GLN A 426 -22.12 -11.37 -21.95
N LYS A 427 -23.20 -11.83 -22.58
CA LYS A 427 -24.58 -11.40 -22.24
C LYS A 427 -25.00 -11.84 -20.83
N ILE A 428 -24.49 -12.98 -20.37
CA ILE A 428 -24.76 -13.53 -19.03
C ILE A 428 -23.45 -13.43 -18.25
N LYS A 429 -23.43 -12.63 -17.18
CA LYS A 429 -22.26 -12.49 -16.31
C LYS A 429 -22.42 -13.40 -15.08
N VAL A 430 -21.48 -14.32 -14.90
CA VAL A 430 -21.43 -15.21 -13.73
C VAL A 430 -20.59 -14.55 -12.64
N ALA A 431 -21.22 -14.17 -11.53
CA ALA A 431 -20.52 -13.54 -10.41
C ALA A 431 -19.61 -14.53 -9.68
N GLN A 432 -18.40 -14.09 -9.34
CA GLN A 432 -17.45 -14.85 -8.52
C GLN A 432 -17.18 -14.17 -7.17
N GLY A 433 -18.04 -13.24 -6.78
CA GLY A 433 -17.91 -12.45 -5.56
C GLY A 433 -19.22 -11.83 -5.14
N VAL A 434 -19.28 -11.38 -3.89
CA VAL A 434 -20.47 -10.80 -3.26
C VAL A 434 -20.25 -9.33 -2.91
N SER A 435 -21.35 -8.61 -2.70
CA SER A 435 -21.38 -7.28 -2.06
C SER A 435 -21.91 -7.43 -0.63
N GLY A 436 -21.33 -6.69 0.31
CA GLY A 436 -21.78 -6.67 1.70
C GLY A 436 -21.33 -5.42 2.43
N TYR A 437 -21.35 -5.48 3.76
CA TYR A 437 -21.00 -4.36 4.63
C TYR A 437 -19.96 -4.78 5.67
N VAL A 438 -19.13 -3.84 6.05
CA VAL A 438 -18.15 -4.00 7.14
C VAL A 438 -18.38 -2.91 8.18
N VAL A 439 -18.14 -3.28 9.44
CA VAL A 439 -18.20 -2.34 10.56
C VAL A 439 -17.11 -1.27 10.47
N ASP A 440 -17.41 -0.08 10.98
CA ASP A 440 -16.42 0.98 11.13
C ASP A 440 -15.24 0.54 12.00
N LYS A 441 -14.01 0.81 11.53
CA LYS A 441 -12.75 0.46 12.19
C LYS A 441 -11.92 1.68 12.61
N GLY A 442 -12.44 2.90 12.43
CA GLY A 442 -11.68 4.12 12.69
C GLY A 442 -10.63 4.39 11.61
N SER A 443 -9.55 5.11 11.95
CA SER A 443 -8.49 5.46 11.00
C SER A 443 -7.46 4.35 10.84
N VAL A 444 -6.97 4.14 9.61
CA VAL A 444 -5.80 3.31 9.30
C VAL A 444 -4.55 3.79 10.04
N LEU A 445 -4.46 5.09 10.33
CA LEU A 445 -3.34 5.68 11.08
C LEU A 445 -3.27 5.15 12.52
N ASN A 446 -4.38 4.68 13.06
CA ASN A 446 -4.47 4.06 14.40
C ASN A 446 -4.42 2.52 14.30
N LEU A 447 -5.04 1.95 13.27
CA LEU A 447 -5.06 0.50 13.03
C LEU A 447 -3.68 -0.07 12.70
N ILE A 448 -2.92 0.56 11.80
CA ILE A 448 -1.60 0.03 11.40
C ILE A 448 -0.64 -0.05 12.59
N PRO A 449 -0.45 0.98 13.45
CA PRO A 449 0.38 0.88 14.64
C PRO A 449 0.02 -0.32 15.52
N TYR A 450 -1.28 -0.58 15.71
CA TYR A 450 -1.76 -1.73 16.46
C TYR A 450 -1.34 -3.06 15.81
N LEU A 451 -1.55 -3.20 14.49
CA LEU A 451 -1.13 -4.39 13.74
C LEU A 451 0.38 -4.61 13.82
N ILE A 452 1.17 -3.53 13.70
CA ILE A 452 2.63 -3.57 13.76
C ILE A 452 3.13 -3.94 15.15
N GLN A 453 2.53 -3.39 16.20
CA GLN A 453 2.90 -3.73 17.57
C GLN A 453 2.62 -5.21 17.87
N GLY A 454 1.45 -5.72 17.46
CA GLY A 454 1.15 -7.14 17.62
C GLY A 454 2.04 -8.04 16.77
N LEU A 455 2.42 -7.61 15.57
CA LEU A 455 3.35 -8.37 14.73
C LEU A 455 4.76 -8.44 15.36
N ARG A 456 5.23 -7.36 15.97
CA ARG A 456 6.51 -7.35 16.71
C ARG A 456 6.49 -8.29 17.89
N GLN A 457 5.40 -8.32 18.66
CA GLN A 457 5.22 -9.28 19.75
C GLN A 457 5.23 -10.71 19.22
N SER A 458 4.51 -10.97 18.12
CA SER A 458 4.50 -12.29 17.48
C SER A 458 5.91 -12.74 17.03
N PHE A 459 6.70 -11.85 16.44
CA PHE A 459 8.09 -12.11 16.05
C PHE A 459 9.00 -12.35 17.25
N GLN A 460 8.79 -11.60 18.34
CA GLN A 460 9.49 -11.81 19.60
C GLN A 460 9.20 -13.20 20.14
N ASP A 461 7.93 -13.60 20.24
CA ASP A 461 7.52 -14.92 20.73
C ASP A 461 8.08 -16.07 19.87
N MET A 462 8.19 -15.86 18.55
CA MET A 462 8.87 -16.78 17.63
C MET A 462 10.40 -16.79 17.80
N GLY A 463 10.99 -15.79 18.44
CA GLY A 463 12.44 -15.67 18.64
C GLY A 463 13.21 -15.07 17.45
N TYR A 464 12.58 -14.23 16.63
CA TYR A 464 13.22 -13.60 15.46
C TYR A 464 13.11 -12.08 15.45
N LYS A 465 14.23 -11.40 15.19
CA LYS A 465 14.33 -9.94 15.16
C LYS A 465 13.89 -9.32 13.83
N ASN A 466 13.81 -10.10 12.76
CA ASN A 466 13.43 -9.59 11.43
C ASN A 466 12.90 -10.71 10.51
N ILE A 467 12.23 -10.32 9.42
CA ILE A 467 11.61 -11.22 8.44
C ILE A 467 12.67 -12.07 7.71
N ALA A 468 13.85 -11.53 7.44
CA ALA A 468 14.91 -12.25 6.74
C ALA A 468 15.42 -13.46 7.56
N ASP A 469 15.63 -13.27 8.86
CA ASP A 469 16.04 -14.34 9.78
C ASP A 469 14.94 -15.40 9.93
N LEU A 470 13.67 -14.98 10.00
CA LEU A 470 12.51 -15.88 10.05
C LEU A 470 12.45 -16.77 8.80
N HIS A 471 12.57 -16.17 7.61
CA HIS A 471 12.60 -16.91 6.34
C HIS A 471 13.82 -17.82 6.22
N ASN A 472 14.99 -17.39 6.71
CA ASN A 472 16.18 -18.22 6.69
C ASN A 472 15.97 -19.47 7.56
N ALA A 473 15.38 -19.32 8.74
CA ALA A 473 15.10 -20.46 9.61
C ALA A 473 13.98 -21.36 9.11
N LEU A 474 12.96 -20.81 8.43
CA LEU A 474 11.98 -21.60 7.67
C LEU A 474 12.69 -22.54 6.69
N ARG A 475 13.60 -22.00 5.86
CA ARG A 475 14.35 -22.75 4.85
C ARG A 475 15.29 -23.80 5.47
N LEU A 476 15.87 -23.51 6.63
CA LEU A 476 16.74 -24.44 7.34
C LEU A 476 15.97 -25.49 8.17
N GLY A 477 14.62 -25.48 8.14
CA GLY A 477 13.79 -26.37 8.96
C GLY A 477 13.86 -26.10 10.46
N LYS A 478 14.48 -24.97 10.86
CA LYS A 478 14.58 -24.53 12.26
C LYS A 478 13.28 -23.91 12.73
N LEU A 479 12.56 -23.17 11.88
CA LEU A 479 11.23 -22.71 12.26
C LEU A 479 10.28 -23.91 12.36
N ARG A 480 9.69 -24.11 13.54
CA ARG A 480 8.84 -25.26 13.83
C ARG A 480 7.37 -24.84 13.92
N PHE A 481 6.51 -25.76 13.53
CA PHE A 481 5.07 -25.55 13.44
C PHE A 481 4.34 -26.72 14.10
N GLU A 482 3.08 -26.49 14.43
CA GLU A 482 2.17 -27.52 14.93
C GLU A 482 0.83 -27.42 14.23
N ARG A 483 0.24 -28.55 13.85
CA ARG A 483 -1.08 -28.57 13.20
C ARG A 483 -2.17 -28.48 14.28
N ARG A 484 -3.24 -27.74 13.98
CA ARG A 484 -4.40 -27.63 14.86
C ARG A 484 -5.56 -28.47 14.34
N THR A 485 -6.06 -29.37 15.17
CA THR A 485 -7.39 -29.97 14.99
C THR A 485 -8.47 -28.91 15.22
N GLU A 486 -9.71 -29.18 14.79
CA GLU A 486 -10.83 -28.28 15.05
C GLU A 486 -11.03 -28.01 16.56
N SER A 487 -10.85 -29.03 17.41
CA SER A 487 -10.91 -28.86 18.87
C SER A 487 -9.79 -27.96 19.39
N ALA A 488 -8.57 -28.07 18.86
CA ALA A 488 -7.47 -27.15 19.19
C ALA A 488 -7.72 -25.73 18.67
N GLN A 489 -8.48 -25.57 17.57
CA GLN A 489 -8.93 -24.28 17.07
C GLN A 489 -9.94 -23.62 18.02
N ALA A 490 -10.95 -24.39 18.46
CA ALA A 490 -11.93 -23.97 19.43
C ALA A 490 -11.29 -23.60 20.79
N GLN A 491 -10.34 -24.41 21.27
CA GLN A 491 -9.60 -24.16 22.50
C GLN A 491 -8.70 -22.91 22.41
N GLY A 492 -8.06 -22.67 21.28
CA GLY A 492 -7.23 -21.46 21.14
C GLY A 492 -8.04 -20.18 20.91
N SER A 493 -9.37 -20.26 20.81
CA SER A 493 -10.26 -19.10 20.72
C SER A 493 -10.91 -18.81 22.08
N VAL A 494 -11.64 -17.71 22.23
CA VAL A 494 -12.39 -17.43 23.47
C VAL A 494 -13.45 -18.53 23.68
N HIS A 495 -13.40 -19.22 24.83
CA HIS A 495 -14.35 -20.26 25.19
C HIS A 495 -14.65 -20.28 26.70
N GLY A 496 -15.80 -20.84 27.10
CA GLY A 496 -16.16 -21.02 28.52
C GLY A 496 -16.63 -19.75 29.25
N LEU A 497 -17.09 -18.73 28.54
CA LEU A 497 -17.60 -17.47 29.10
C LEU A 497 -19.08 -17.24 28.72
N TYR A 498 -19.85 -16.64 29.63
CA TYR A 498 -21.23 -16.23 29.36
C TYR A 498 -21.31 -15.08 28.33
N SER A 499 -20.43 -14.09 28.46
CA SER A 499 -20.27 -12.97 27.51
C SER A 499 -18.84 -12.44 27.56
N TYR A 500 -18.40 -11.79 26.48
CA TYR A 500 -17.11 -11.13 26.42
C TYR A 500 -17.15 -9.96 25.44
N THR A 501 -16.28 -8.97 25.66
CA THR A 501 -16.06 -7.85 24.74
C THR A 501 -14.77 -8.12 23.98
N LYS A 502 -14.84 -8.15 22.65
CA LYS A 502 -13.63 -8.25 21.83
C LYS A 502 -12.77 -7.00 22.01
N PRO A 503 -11.44 -7.14 22.12
CA PRO A 503 -10.54 -5.99 22.05
C PRO A 503 -10.85 -5.19 20.78
N SER A 504 -11.15 -3.91 20.95
CA SER A 504 -11.48 -3.03 19.83
C SER A 504 -10.22 -2.78 19.00
N MET A 505 -10.28 -3.06 17.71
CA MET A 505 -9.26 -2.58 16.75
C MET A 505 -9.40 -1.07 16.47
N ARG A 506 -10.47 -0.45 16.97
CA ARG A 506 -10.64 1.01 17.01
C ARG A 506 -9.77 1.51 18.17
N VAL A 507 -8.52 1.82 17.87
CA VAL A 507 -7.65 2.56 18.77
C VAL A 507 -8.06 4.02 18.62
N GLU A 508 -8.53 4.66 19.69
CA GLU A 508 -8.88 6.09 19.71
C GLU A 508 -7.64 6.97 19.62
#